data_AF-A0A2J7PGI5-F1
#
_entry.id   AF-A0A2J7PGI5-F1
#
_cell.length_a   1.000
_cell.length_b   1.000
_cell.length_c   1.000
_cell.angle_alpha   90.00
_cell.angle_beta   90.00
_cell.angle_gamma   90.00
#
_symmetry.space_group_name_H-M   'P 1'
#
loop_
_entity.id
_entity.type
_entity.pdbx_description
1 polymer ?
#
loop_
_entity_poly.entity_id
_entity_poly.type
_entity_poly.pdbx_seq_one_letter_code
_entity_poly.pdbx_strand_id
1 'polypeptide(L)'
;FLKDGKPAFLHLPPSPNGWLIDITAAQHVWRTLKEVGFEYLHTQNLNQDPLENTFGTIRLNCGSNNIPTVGQFVHALKTSIINGLAFRELGETNCDDNGATLLDNLQSLFRAPEAASRNPSTSHDRETPAGVPESFHVAQQVQMDMSPAVPAGDMEMFSVTYVSGSIARQVLRGVSCDACKTCLTSEVLLSANVFIYFKECSDTEQSLTYPSEKLVETVGTAVTLMESIMTEAAHLNSVEQHITAAIKSTVDFE
;
A
#
# COMPACT_ATOMS: atom_id res chain seq x y z
N PHE A 1 -36.63 21.63 -6.63
CA PHE A 1 -36.33 20.20 -6.80
C PHE A 1 -37.43 19.38 -7.47
N LEU A 2 -38.54 19.98 -7.91
CA LEU A 2 -39.42 19.39 -8.91
C LEU A 2 -39.67 20.45 -9.99
N LYS A 3 -39.42 20.10 -11.25
CA LYS A 3 -40.00 20.79 -12.41
C LYS A 3 -41.01 19.79 -12.98
N ASP A 4 -42.28 20.19 -13.06
CA ASP A 4 -43.35 19.44 -13.72
C ASP A 4 -43.75 18.08 -13.09
N GLY A 5 -43.60 17.92 -11.78
CA GLY A 5 -44.22 16.80 -11.05
C GLY A 5 -43.68 15.40 -11.40
N LYS A 6 -42.60 15.30 -12.16
CA LYS A 6 -41.87 14.05 -12.42
C LYS A 6 -40.48 14.11 -11.76
N PRO A 7 -40.00 13.02 -11.15
CA PRO A 7 -38.65 12.99 -10.60
C PRO A 7 -37.64 13.21 -11.75
N ALA A 8 -36.84 14.27 -11.64
CA ALA A 8 -35.88 14.68 -12.66
C ALA A 8 -34.69 13.72 -12.82
N PHE A 9 -34.60 12.68 -11.98
CA PHE A 9 -33.53 11.68 -12.00
C PHE A 9 -34.12 10.28 -11.81
N LEU A 10 -33.77 9.35 -12.71
CA LEU A 10 -34.13 7.92 -12.65
C LEU A 10 -33.47 7.19 -11.46
N HIS A 11 -32.39 7.77 -10.92
CA HIS A 11 -31.71 7.32 -9.71
C HIS A 11 -31.46 8.52 -8.80
N LEU A 12 -31.67 8.34 -7.50
CA LEU A 12 -31.23 9.32 -6.52
C LEU A 12 -29.70 9.50 -6.67
N PRO A 13 -29.16 10.73 -6.55
CA PRO A 13 -27.72 10.90 -6.42
C PRO A 13 -27.21 10.04 -5.24
N PRO A 14 -25.95 9.60 -5.24
CA PRO A 14 -25.44 8.75 -4.16
C PRO A 14 -25.37 9.47 -2.80
N SER A 15 -25.39 10.81 -2.80
CA SER A 15 -25.20 11.61 -1.59
C SER A 15 -26.21 11.35 -0.45
N PRO A 16 -27.53 11.17 -0.66
CA PRO A 16 -28.47 10.90 0.44
C PRO A 16 -28.20 9.53 1.09
N ASN A 17 -27.77 8.53 0.31
CA ASN A 17 -27.33 7.25 0.86
C ASN A 17 -26.03 7.41 1.65
N GLY A 18 -25.08 8.22 1.15
CA GLY A 18 -23.87 8.59 1.88
C GLY A 18 -24.18 9.19 3.25
N TRP A 19 -25.09 10.17 3.31
CA TRP A 19 -25.53 10.76 4.59
C TRP A 19 -26.09 9.73 5.57
N LEU A 20 -26.93 8.80 5.10
CA LEU A 20 -27.47 7.74 5.95
C LEU A 20 -26.37 6.82 6.49
N ILE A 21 -25.41 6.45 5.63
CA ILE A 21 -24.26 5.62 6.00
C ILE A 21 -23.40 6.35 7.03
N ASP A 22 -23.02 7.60 6.77
CA ASP A 22 -22.13 8.39 7.64
C ASP A 22 -22.74 8.59 9.04
N ILE A 23 -24.03 8.94 9.12
CA ILE A 23 -24.74 9.10 10.39
C ILE A 23 -24.77 7.76 11.15
N THR A 24 -25.09 6.67 10.45
CA THR A 24 -25.18 5.33 11.07
C THR A 24 -23.81 4.86 11.57
N ALA A 25 -22.75 5.08 10.79
CA ALA A 25 -21.38 4.74 11.14
C ALA A 25 -20.88 5.56 12.33
N ALA A 26 -21.09 6.89 12.32
CA ALA A 26 -20.70 7.76 13.44
C ALA A 26 -21.41 7.37 14.75
N GLN A 27 -22.71 7.02 14.68
CA GLN A 27 -23.46 6.50 15.83
C GLN A 27 -22.92 5.16 16.33
N HIS A 28 -22.47 4.29 15.42
CA HIS A 28 -21.86 3.01 15.78
C HIS A 28 -20.52 3.22 16.48
N VAL A 29 -19.61 4.00 15.88
CA VAL A 29 -18.31 4.34 16.47
C VAL A 29 -18.46 4.96 17.85
N TRP A 30 -19.40 5.90 18.02
CA TRP A 30 -19.65 6.51 19.32
C TRP A 30 -20.09 5.50 20.38
N ARG A 31 -21.00 4.58 20.04
CA ARG A 31 -21.44 3.55 20.99
C ARG A 31 -20.27 2.68 21.45
N THR A 32 -19.44 2.23 20.52
CA THR A 32 -18.25 1.43 20.82
C THR A 32 -17.27 2.18 21.71
N LEU A 33 -16.94 3.44 21.38
CA LEU A 33 -16.01 4.23 22.20
C LEU A 33 -16.56 4.53 23.59
N LYS A 34 -17.87 4.77 23.69
CA LYS A 34 -18.53 5.00 24.98
C LYS A 34 -18.48 3.77 25.88
N GLU A 35 -18.61 2.57 25.32
CA GLU A 35 -18.45 1.30 26.07
C GLU A 35 -17.03 1.13 26.63
N VAL A 36 -16.02 1.66 25.93
CA VAL A 36 -14.61 1.65 26.36
C VAL A 36 -14.30 2.78 27.36
N GLY A 37 -15.24 3.70 27.61
CA GLY A 37 -15.11 4.76 28.61
C GLY A 37 -14.67 6.13 28.08
N PHE A 38 -14.74 6.36 26.76
CA PHE A 38 -14.49 7.68 26.19
C PHE A 38 -15.62 8.67 26.55
N GLU A 39 -15.24 9.89 26.95
CA GLU A 39 -16.19 10.94 27.33
C GLU A 39 -16.82 11.66 26.13
N TYR A 40 -16.10 11.75 25.02
CA TYR A 40 -16.54 12.42 23.79
C TYR A 40 -15.87 11.80 22.56
N LEU A 41 -16.47 12.06 21.40
CA LEU A 41 -15.94 11.69 20.08
C LEU A 41 -15.66 12.98 19.30
N HIS A 42 -14.41 13.15 18.87
CA HIS A 42 -14.02 14.27 18.04
C HIS A 42 -14.35 13.99 16.57
N THR A 43 -15.49 14.49 16.10
CA THR A 43 -16.01 14.19 14.75
C THR A 43 -15.13 14.71 13.62
N GLN A 44 -14.26 15.71 13.87
CA GLN A 44 -13.27 16.16 12.88
C GLN A 44 -12.27 15.06 12.51
N ASN A 45 -12.11 14.02 13.36
CA ASN A 45 -11.22 12.89 13.06
C ASN A 45 -11.90 11.83 12.19
N LEU A 46 -13.19 12.01 11.85
CA LEU A 46 -13.97 11.09 11.00
C LEU A 46 -14.12 11.60 9.57
N ASN A 47 -13.33 12.59 9.16
CA ASN A 47 -13.33 13.13 7.81
C ASN A 47 -11.96 12.97 7.14
N GLN A 48 -11.88 13.34 5.85
CA GLN A 48 -10.65 13.21 5.05
C GLN A 48 -9.79 14.48 5.07
N ASP A 49 -10.17 15.53 5.80
CA ASP A 49 -9.45 16.82 5.80
C ASP A 49 -7.98 16.66 6.22
N PRO A 50 -7.62 15.88 7.26
CA PRO A 50 -6.21 15.66 7.60
C PRO A 50 -5.39 15.03 6.46
N LEU A 51 -6.02 14.15 5.67
CA LEU A 51 -5.38 13.53 4.51
C LEU A 51 -5.22 14.55 3.36
N GLU A 52 -6.25 15.34 3.08
CA GLU A 52 -6.18 16.39 2.06
C GLU A 52 -5.14 17.46 2.41
N ASN A 53 -5.07 17.87 3.67
CA ASN A 53 -4.05 18.79 4.19
C ASN A 53 -2.63 18.20 4.04
N THR A 54 -2.49 16.89 4.26
CA THR A 54 -1.22 16.18 4.04
C THR A 54 -0.83 16.20 2.57
N PHE A 55 -1.78 16.00 1.64
CA PHE A 55 -1.51 16.14 0.21
C PHE A 55 -1.12 17.57 -0.18
N GLY A 56 -1.75 18.58 0.43
CA GLY A 56 -1.34 19.98 0.28
C GLY A 56 0.12 20.20 0.66
N THR A 57 0.51 19.69 1.84
CA THR A 57 1.89 19.75 2.34
C THR A 57 2.89 19.08 1.38
N ILE A 58 2.55 17.90 0.86
CA ILE A 58 3.41 17.19 -0.10
C ILE A 58 3.55 17.98 -1.41
N ARG A 59 2.47 18.59 -1.90
CA ARG A 59 2.52 19.42 -3.13
C ARG A 59 3.34 20.69 -2.92
N LEU A 60 3.27 21.32 -1.74
CA LEU A 60 4.09 22.50 -1.41
C LEU A 60 5.60 22.19 -1.44
N ASN A 61 6.01 20.98 -1.08
CA ASN A 61 7.40 20.53 -1.21
C ASN A 61 7.88 20.45 -2.67
N CYS A 62 6.97 20.48 -3.65
CA CYS A 62 7.29 20.58 -5.07
C CYS A 62 7.40 22.04 -5.57
N GLY A 63 7.36 23.03 -4.67
CA GLY A 63 7.44 24.45 -5.02
C GLY A 63 6.27 24.90 -5.89
N SER A 64 6.54 25.53 -7.04
CA SER A 64 5.50 25.97 -7.98
C SER A 64 4.89 24.84 -8.82
N ASN A 65 5.33 23.60 -8.65
CA ASN A 65 4.80 22.46 -9.40
C ASN A 65 3.57 21.86 -8.72
N ASN A 66 2.39 22.40 -9.04
CA ASN A 66 1.11 21.96 -8.48
C ASN A 66 0.66 20.57 -8.97
N ILE A 67 1.29 20.02 -10.02
CA ILE A 67 0.95 18.73 -10.63
C ILE A 67 2.22 17.87 -10.71
N PRO A 68 2.72 17.36 -9.57
CA PRO A 68 3.91 16.54 -9.56
C PRO A 68 3.70 15.23 -10.31
N THR A 69 4.77 14.73 -10.94
CA THR A 69 4.81 13.34 -11.42
C THR A 69 4.80 12.38 -10.23
N VAL A 70 4.51 11.09 -10.46
CA VAL A 70 4.53 10.07 -9.40
C VAL A 70 5.88 10.04 -8.67
N GLY A 71 7.00 10.09 -9.40
CA GLY A 71 8.34 10.11 -8.80
C GLY A 71 8.59 11.36 -7.95
N GLN A 72 8.15 12.53 -8.43
CA GLN A 72 8.24 13.79 -7.67
C GLN A 72 7.39 13.73 -6.40
N PHE A 73 6.18 13.19 -6.48
CA PHE A 73 5.31 13.02 -5.32
C PHE A 73 5.93 12.07 -4.28
N VAL A 74 6.51 10.94 -4.72
CA VAL A 74 7.22 10.01 -3.82
C VAL A 74 8.41 10.69 -3.13
N HIS A 75 9.22 11.45 -3.87
CA HIS A 75 10.34 12.18 -3.29
C HIS A 75 9.88 13.26 -2.30
N ALA A 76 8.82 13.99 -2.65
CA ALA A 76 8.24 15.01 -1.79
C ALA A 76 7.63 14.41 -0.52
N LEU A 77 6.94 13.27 -0.61
CA LEU A 77 6.41 12.53 0.55
C LEU A 77 7.53 12.07 1.47
N LYS A 78 8.58 11.44 0.94
CA LYS A 78 9.77 11.03 1.72
C LYS A 78 10.37 12.23 2.46
N THR A 79 10.53 13.34 1.74
CA THR A 79 11.04 14.60 2.30
C THR A 79 10.12 15.14 3.39
N SER A 80 8.80 15.15 3.18
CA SER A 80 7.82 15.55 4.19
C SER A 80 7.98 14.73 5.47
N ILE A 81 8.04 13.40 5.36
CA ILE A 81 8.13 12.50 6.53
C ILE A 81 9.43 12.74 7.31
N ILE A 82 10.57 12.83 6.62
CA ILE A 82 11.89 13.09 7.24
C ILE A 82 11.88 14.42 7.99
N ASN A 83 11.24 15.44 7.41
CA ASN A 83 11.11 16.75 8.02
C ASN A 83 9.99 16.81 9.06
N GLY A 84 9.44 15.68 9.52
CA GLY A 84 8.40 15.67 10.56
C GLY A 84 7.05 16.21 10.10
N LEU A 85 6.78 16.13 8.79
CA LEU A 85 5.65 16.80 8.13
C LEU A 85 5.60 18.30 8.47
N ALA A 86 6.79 18.94 8.54
CA ALA A 86 7.15 20.28 9.06
C ALA A 86 6.22 21.49 8.78
N PHE A 87 5.10 21.32 8.07
CA PHE A 87 4.17 22.37 7.75
C PHE A 87 2.96 22.44 8.71
N ARG A 88 3.14 22.03 9.97
CA ARG A 88 2.08 22.15 10.99
C ARG A 88 1.99 23.54 11.63
N GLU A 89 3.06 24.35 11.55
CA GLU A 89 3.17 25.61 12.30
C GLU A 89 3.42 26.83 11.39
N LEU A 90 2.85 26.87 10.19
CA LEU A 90 2.70 28.17 9.53
C LEU A 90 1.49 28.87 10.13
N GLY A 91 1.76 29.60 11.22
CA GLY A 91 0.86 30.62 11.72
C GLY A 91 0.45 31.52 10.54
N GLU A 92 -0.86 31.70 10.39
CA GLU A 92 -1.53 32.38 9.26
C GLU A 92 -2.07 31.49 8.11
N THR A 93 -2.27 30.18 8.31
CA THR A 93 -3.11 29.38 7.39
C THR A 93 -4.56 29.32 7.89
N ASN A 94 -5.54 29.19 6.96
CA ASN A 94 -6.97 29.02 7.29
C ASN A 94 -7.31 27.64 7.87
N CYS A 95 -6.30 26.83 8.17
CA CYS A 95 -6.46 25.48 8.68
C CYS A 95 -6.27 25.52 10.19
N ASP A 96 -7.29 25.11 10.95
CA ASP A 96 -7.19 25.00 12.40
C ASP A 96 -6.11 23.99 12.79
N ASP A 97 -5.39 24.26 13.88
CA ASP A 97 -4.42 23.31 14.43
C ASP A 97 -5.15 22.06 14.95
N ASN A 98 -4.99 20.94 14.25
CA ASN A 98 -5.58 19.66 14.64
C ASN A 98 -4.91 19.01 15.88
N GLY A 99 -3.88 19.63 16.49
CA GLY A 99 -3.22 19.17 17.71
C GLY A 99 -2.51 17.81 17.61
N ALA A 100 -2.52 17.19 16.43
CA ALA A 100 -1.96 15.87 16.21
C ALA A 100 -0.42 15.93 16.28
N THR A 101 0.20 14.92 16.86
CA THR A 101 1.66 14.80 16.89
C THR A 101 2.07 13.68 15.94
N LEU A 102 3.19 13.86 15.25
CA LEU A 102 3.75 12.77 14.46
C LEU A 102 4.22 11.68 15.43
N LEU A 103 3.88 10.42 15.14
CA LEU A 103 4.23 9.28 16.01
C LEU A 103 5.74 9.14 16.18
N ASP A 104 6.53 9.47 15.15
CA ASP A 104 7.99 9.51 15.20
C ASP A 104 8.55 10.41 14.09
N ASN A 105 9.67 11.10 14.34
CA ASN A 105 10.41 11.81 13.29
C ASN A 105 11.62 10.96 12.88
N LEU A 106 11.73 10.67 11.58
CA LEU A 106 12.80 9.82 11.05
C LEU A 106 14.18 10.52 11.06
N GLN A 107 14.32 11.66 11.74
CA GLN A 107 15.59 12.39 11.88
C GLN A 107 16.64 11.57 12.63
N SER A 108 16.20 10.66 13.50
CA SER A 108 17.07 9.69 14.17
C SER A 108 17.89 8.84 13.20
N LEU A 109 17.34 8.53 12.00
CA LEU A 109 18.03 7.79 10.95
C LEU A 109 19.19 8.59 10.31
N PHE A 110 19.19 9.91 10.47
CA PHE A 110 20.22 10.80 9.92
C PHE A 110 21.27 11.23 10.96
N ARG A 111 21.13 10.81 12.23
CA ARG A 111 22.22 10.99 13.20
C ARG A 111 23.36 10.05 12.84
N ALA A 112 24.47 10.61 12.38
CA ALA A 112 25.72 9.88 12.32
C ALA A 112 26.08 9.37 13.73
N PRO A 113 26.57 8.13 13.88
CA PRO A 113 27.14 7.71 15.15
C PRO A 113 28.30 8.66 15.48
N GLU A 114 28.33 9.20 16.69
CA GLU A 114 29.36 10.15 17.17
C GLU A 114 30.80 9.59 17.16
N ALA A 115 31.02 8.39 16.61
CA ALA A 115 32.30 7.72 16.50
C ALA A 115 33.10 8.08 15.22
N ALA A 116 32.57 8.85 14.27
CA ALA A 116 33.28 9.19 13.02
C ALA A 116 34.16 10.46 13.11
N SER A 117 34.76 10.73 14.27
CA SER A 117 35.86 11.68 14.42
C SER A 117 37.20 10.95 14.28
N ARG A 118 37.60 10.68 13.03
CA ARG A 118 38.99 10.48 12.56
C ARG A 118 38.99 10.19 11.06
N ASN A 119 39.27 11.20 10.27
CA ASN A 119 39.70 11.07 8.88
C ASN A 119 41.24 11.00 8.81
N PRO A 120 41.86 10.65 7.67
CA PRO A 120 41.52 9.59 6.72
C PRO A 120 42.79 8.80 6.31
N SER A 121 42.65 7.62 5.69
CA SER A 121 43.72 7.08 4.84
C SER A 121 43.14 6.35 3.65
N THR A 122 43.41 6.92 2.49
CA THR A 122 43.28 6.37 1.15
C THR A 122 44.05 5.06 1.00
N SER A 123 43.37 4.00 0.59
CA SER A 123 43.96 3.01 -0.30
C SER A 123 42.91 2.58 -1.33
N HIS A 124 43.28 2.78 -2.59
CA HIS A 124 42.67 2.12 -3.73
C HIS A 124 42.92 0.62 -3.60
N ASP A 125 41.88 -0.16 -3.36
CA ASP A 125 41.95 -1.61 -3.59
C ASP A 125 40.79 -2.05 -4.49
N ARG A 126 41.18 -2.88 -5.45
CA ARG A 126 40.41 -3.30 -6.60
C ARG A 126 39.30 -4.27 -6.19
N GLU A 127 38.07 -3.95 -6.55
CA GLU A 127 36.96 -4.89 -6.44
C GLU A 127 37.18 -6.06 -7.43
N THR A 128 37.40 -7.23 -6.85
CA THR A 128 37.30 -8.54 -7.52
C THR A 128 35.87 -9.04 -7.28
N PRO A 129 35.20 -9.67 -8.26
CA PRO A 129 33.79 -10.05 -8.14
C PRO A 129 33.68 -11.29 -7.23
N ALA A 130 33.23 -11.09 -6.00
CA ALA A 130 33.00 -12.17 -5.05
C ALA A 130 31.50 -12.32 -4.77
N GLY A 131 30.95 -13.46 -5.22
CA GLY A 131 29.92 -14.25 -4.55
C GLY A 131 28.55 -13.62 -4.32
N VAL A 132 27.54 -14.15 -5.02
CA VAL A 132 26.12 -14.05 -4.66
C VAL A 132 25.93 -14.41 -3.17
N PRO A 133 25.24 -13.59 -2.35
CA PRO A 133 24.98 -13.93 -0.94
C PRO A 133 24.10 -15.18 -0.84
N GLU A 134 24.31 -15.95 0.23
CA GLU A 134 23.65 -17.21 0.57
C GLU A 134 22.13 -17.02 0.85
N SER A 135 21.35 -16.68 -0.17
CA SER A 135 19.90 -16.40 -0.08
C SER A 135 19.01 -17.66 -0.05
N PHE A 136 19.62 -18.85 -0.02
CA PHE A 136 18.91 -20.12 -0.17
C PHE A 136 18.17 -20.59 1.09
N HIS A 137 18.54 -20.12 2.27
CA HIS A 137 17.91 -20.57 3.53
C HIS A 137 16.60 -19.85 3.86
N VAL A 138 16.38 -18.64 3.34
CA VAL A 138 15.16 -17.83 3.61
C VAL A 138 13.95 -18.38 2.85
N ALA A 139 14.15 -18.83 1.61
CA ALA A 139 13.10 -19.33 0.73
C ALA A 139 12.29 -20.51 1.30
N GLN A 140 13.00 -21.46 1.92
CA GLN A 140 12.39 -22.69 2.43
C GLN A 140 11.56 -22.46 3.69
N GLN A 141 11.90 -21.43 4.47
CA GLN A 141 11.15 -21.02 5.66
C GLN A 141 9.89 -20.21 5.27
N VAL A 142 9.99 -19.34 4.26
CA VAL A 142 8.90 -18.47 3.79
C VAL A 142 7.76 -19.25 3.14
N GLN A 143 8.06 -20.33 2.42
CA GLN A 143 7.03 -21.18 1.81
C GLN A 143 6.15 -21.90 2.87
N MET A 144 6.65 -22.06 4.10
CA MET A 144 5.89 -22.66 5.20
C MET A 144 4.92 -21.70 5.91
N ASP A 145 5.15 -20.38 5.84
CA ASP A 145 4.30 -19.37 6.52
C ASP A 145 3.14 -18.86 5.64
N MET A 146 3.29 -18.91 4.31
CA MET A 146 2.28 -18.43 3.35
C MET A 146 1.06 -19.35 3.20
N SER A 147 1.28 -20.67 3.19
CA SER A 147 0.23 -21.67 2.96
C SER A 147 -0.92 -21.65 3.99
N PRO A 148 -0.70 -21.40 5.30
CA PRO A 148 -1.80 -21.25 6.26
C PRO A 148 -2.44 -19.83 6.27
N ALA A 149 -1.74 -18.79 5.82
CA ALA A 149 -2.20 -17.39 5.90
C ALA A 149 -3.24 -17.01 4.83
N VAL A 150 -3.16 -17.62 3.64
CA VAL A 150 -4.11 -17.35 2.53
C VAL A 150 -5.54 -17.81 2.86
N PRO A 151 -5.77 -19.02 3.41
CA PRO A 151 -7.09 -19.42 3.91
C PRO A 151 -7.57 -18.57 5.10
N ALA A 152 -6.65 -18.12 5.96
CA ALA A 152 -6.96 -17.40 7.19
C ALA A 152 -7.48 -15.97 6.96
N GLY A 153 -7.20 -15.37 5.80
CA GLY A 153 -7.69 -14.03 5.44
C GLY A 153 -6.99 -12.90 6.19
N ASP A 154 -5.69 -13.05 6.44
CA ASP A 154 -4.88 -12.02 7.08
C ASP A 154 -4.89 -10.71 6.28
N MET A 155 -4.98 -9.58 6.98
CA MET A 155 -5.15 -8.27 6.34
C MET A 155 -3.98 -7.87 5.44
N GLU A 156 -2.77 -8.35 5.76
CA GLU A 156 -1.55 -8.16 4.96
C GLU A 156 -1.63 -8.89 3.61
N MET A 157 -2.46 -9.93 3.50
CA MET A 157 -2.66 -10.67 2.25
C MET A 157 -3.59 -9.95 1.26
N PHE A 158 -4.43 -9.03 1.69
CA PHE A 158 -5.39 -8.36 0.80
C PHE A 158 -4.72 -7.61 -0.36
N SER A 159 -3.58 -6.96 -0.11
CA SER A 159 -2.79 -6.31 -1.17
C SER A 159 -2.18 -7.31 -2.12
N VAL A 160 -1.64 -8.42 -1.61
CA VAL A 160 -1.06 -9.49 -2.42
C VAL A 160 -2.13 -10.12 -3.30
N THR A 161 -3.29 -10.47 -2.73
CA THR A 161 -4.44 -10.99 -3.46
C THR A 161 -4.93 -10.04 -4.54
N TYR A 162 -5.04 -8.73 -4.25
CA TYR A 162 -5.42 -7.75 -5.25
C TYR A 162 -4.41 -7.66 -6.41
N VAL A 163 -3.11 -7.64 -6.10
CA VAL A 163 -2.04 -7.60 -7.10
C VAL A 163 -2.03 -8.88 -7.94
N SER A 164 -2.21 -10.05 -7.31
CA SER A 164 -2.32 -11.34 -8.01
C SER A 164 -3.47 -11.35 -9.02
N GLY A 165 -4.63 -10.76 -8.68
CA GLY A 165 -5.73 -10.58 -9.63
C GLY A 165 -5.36 -9.72 -10.83
N SER A 166 -4.57 -8.66 -10.61
CA SER A 166 -4.05 -7.80 -11.68
C SER A 166 -3.05 -8.55 -12.59
N ILE A 167 -2.15 -9.34 -11.99
CA ILE A 167 -1.18 -10.19 -12.71
C ILE A 167 -1.93 -11.22 -13.56
N ALA A 168 -2.90 -11.94 -12.99
CA ALA A 168 -3.72 -12.91 -13.71
C ALA A 168 -4.38 -12.26 -14.95
N ARG A 169 -4.98 -11.08 -14.79
CA ARG A 169 -5.59 -10.35 -15.90
C ARG A 169 -4.58 -10.01 -16.98
N GLN A 170 -3.39 -9.56 -16.61
CA GLN A 170 -2.36 -9.17 -17.57
C GLN A 170 -1.83 -10.37 -18.35
N VAL A 171 -1.62 -11.51 -17.71
CA VAL A 171 -1.22 -12.77 -18.36
C VAL A 171 -2.31 -13.27 -19.31
N LEU A 172 -3.57 -13.29 -18.85
CA LEU A 172 -4.70 -13.79 -19.65
C LEU A 172 -5.06 -12.91 -20.86
N ARG A 173 -4.62 -11.64 -20.90
CA ARG A 173 -4.71 -10.83 -22.12
C ARG A 173 -3.83 -11.36 -23.26
N GLY A 174 -2.73 -12.04 -22.93
CA GLY A 174 -1.78 -12.57 -23.90
C GLY A 174 -1.93 -14.08 -24.17
N VAL A 175 -2.79 -14.78 -23.42
CA VAL A 175 -2.90 -16.24 -23.45
C VAL A 175 -4.36 -16.65 -23.70
N SER A 176 -4.57 -17.41 -24.78
CA SER A 176 -5.87 -18.04 -25.09
C SER A 176 -5.85 -19.52 -24.72
N CYS A 177 -5.70 -19.83 -23.43
CA CYS A 177 -5.65 -21.19 -22.91
C CYS A 177 -6.58 -21.33 -21.69
N ASP A 178 -7.60 -22.17 -21.80
CA ASP A 178 -8.58 -22.37 -20.72
C ASP A 178 -7.94 -23.01 -19.48
N ALA A 179 -6.97 -23.92 -19.66
CA ALA A 179 -6.24 -24.50 -18.54
C ALA A 179 -5.44 -23.43 -17.76
N CYS A 180 -4.82 -22.46 -18.47
CA CYS A 180 -4.14 -21.34 -17.81
C CYS A 180 -5.13 -20.42 -17.09
N LYS A 181 -6.33 -20.21 -17.66
CA LYS A 181 -7.39 -19.44 -17.01
C LYS A 181 -7.82 -20.10 -15.70
N THR A 182 -8.10 -21.40 -15.71
CA THR A 182 -8.49 -22.14 -14.51
C THR A 182 -7.34 -22.23 -13.49
N CYS A 183 -6.09 -22.27 -13.95
CA CYS A 183 -4.92 -22.26 -13.07
C CYS A 183 -4.75 -20.90 -12.35
N LEU A 184 -4.98 -19.78 -13.04
CA LEU A 184 -4.71 -18.43 -12.52
C LEU A 184 -5.89 -17.78 -11.80
N THR A 185 -7.11 -18.29 -11.99
CA THR A 185 -8.33 -17.67 -11.46
C THR A 185 -9.15 -18.62 -10.61
N SER A 186 -9.92 -18.08 -9.67
CA SER A 186 -10.89 -18.83 -8.87
C SER A 186 -12.29 -18.29 -9.11
N GLU A 187 -13.25 -19.18 -9.28
CA GLU A 187 -14.68 -18.84 -9.31
C GLU A 187 -15.26 -18.69 -7.89
N VAL A 188 -14.54 -19.18 -6.87
CA VAL A 188 -14.98 -19.14 -5.47
C VAL A 188 -14.43 -17.90 -4.78
N LEU A 189 -15.32 -17.17 -4.10
CA LEU A 189 -14.96 -16.07 -3.23
C LEU A 189 -14.22 -16.61 -1.99
N LEU A 190 -12.88 -16.56 -2.03
CA LEU A 190 -12.04 -16.83 -0.87
C LEU A 190 -12.19 -15.69 0.17
N SER A 191 -11.95 -15.98 1.46
CA SER A 191 -11.89 -14.96 2.53
C SER A 191 -10.92 -13.82 2.19
N ALA A 192 -9.79 -14.15 1.56
CA ALA A 192 -8.81 -13.18 1.04
C ALA A 192 -9.34 -12.30 -0.11
N ASN A 193 -10.38 -12.72 -0.82
CA ASN A 193 -10.98 -11.98 -1.95
C ASN A 193 -12.00 -10.93 -1.50
N VAL A 194 -12.32 -10.84 -0.21
CA VAL A 194 -13.25 -9.84 0.35
C VAL A 194 -12.81 -8.42 -0.02
N PHE A 195 -11.50 -8.15 -0.05
CA PHE A 195 -10.99 -6.85 -0.45
C PHE A 195 -11.23 -6.53 -1.94
N ILE A 196 -11.12 -7.54 -2.82
CA ILE A 196 -11.44 -7.39 -4.25
C ILE A 196 -12.93 -7.09 -4.41
N TYR A 197 -13.78 -7.82 -3.67
CA TYR A 197 -15.22 -7.58 -3.67
C TYR A 197 -15.58 -6.16 -3.24
N PHE A 198 -14.98 -5.63 -2.16
CA PHE A 198 -15.19 -4.24 -1.73
C PHE A 198 -14.69 -3.19 -2.73
N LYS A 199 -13.70 -3.53 -3.56
CA LYS A 199 -13.13 -2.66 -4.61
C LYS A 199 -13.91 -2.71 -5.92
N GLU A 200 -14.79 -3.69 -6.10
CA GLU A 200 -15.62 -3.80 -7.29
C GLU A 200 -16.68 -2.69 -7.27
N CYS A 201 -16.64 -1.80 -8.26
CA CYS A 201 -17.56 -0.65 -8.32
C CYS A 201 -18.95 -1.00 -8.86
N SER A 202 -19.15 -2.22 -9.37
CA SER A 202 -20.37 -2.65 -10.06
C SER A 202 -20.75 -4.09 -9.69
N ASP A 203 -21.99 -4.29 -9.24
CA ASP A 203 -22.55 -5.63 -9.00
C ASP A 203 -22.90 -6.36 -10.31
N THR A 204 -22.92 -5.64 -11.44
CA THR A 204 -23.40 -6.16 -12.74
C THR A 204 -22.27 -6.48 -13.71
N GLU A 205 -21.09 -5.90 -13.53
CA GLU A 205 -19.91 -6.14 -14.36
C GLU A 205 -18.75 -6.57 -13.47
N GLN A 206 -18.29 -7.82 -13.62
CA GLN A 206 -17.05 -8.28 -12.98
C GLN A 206 -15.86 -7.65 -13.71
N SER A 207 -15.50 -6.44 -13.30
CA SER A 207 -14.35 -5.73 -13.85
C SER A 207 -13.05 -6.20 -13.19
N LEU A 208 -13.13 -6.80 -12.00
CA LEU A 208 -12.00 -7.37 -11.28
C LEU A 208 -11.81 -8.87 -11.49
N THR A 209 -10.56 -9.31 -11.38
CA THR A 209 -10.15 -10.71 -11.64
C THR A 209 -9.80 -11.32 -10.30
N TYR A 210 -10.47 -12.42 -9.96
CA TYR A 210 -10.25 -13.17 -8.73
C TYR A 210 -9.15 -14.20 -8.98
N PRO A 211 -7.96 -14.06 -8.35
CA PRO A 211 -6.86 -14.99 -8.56
C PRO A 211 -7.14 -16.34 -7.88
N SER A 212 -6.44 -17.38 -8.34
CA SER A 212 -6.37 -18.65 -7.62
C SER A 212 -5.51 -18.52 -6.36
N GLU A 213 -5.77 -19.36 -5.37
CA GLU A 213 -5.00 -19.42 -4.12
C GLU A 213 -3.51 -19.67 -4.40
N LYS A 214 -3.20 -20.63 -5.28
CA LYS A 214 -1.84 -20.93 -5.70
C LYS A 214 -1.13 -19.71 -6.27
N LEU A 215 -1.81 -18.90 -7.09
CA LEU A 215 -1.22 -17.66 -7.61
C LEU A 215 -0.96 -16.63 -6.50
N VAL A 216 -1.83 -16.53 -5.50
CA VAL A 216 -1.62 -15.66 -4.33
C VAL A 216 -0.40 -16.12 -3.53
N GLU A 217 -0.25 -17.42 -3.27
CA GLU A 217 0.92 -17.99 -2.60
C GLU A 217 2.23 -17.73 -3.37
N THR A 218 2.23 -17.97 -4.69
CA THR A 218 3.39 -17.74 -5.57
C THR A 218 3.80 -16.26 -5.55
N VAL A 219 2.83 -15.34 -5.69
CA VAL A 219 3.10 -13.89 -5.67
C VAL A 219 3.56 -13.44 -4.28
N GLY A 220 2.93 -13.92 -3.21
CA GLY A 220 3.34 -13.60 -1.84
C GLY A 220 4.77 -14.05 -1.51
N THR A 221 5.14 -15.24 -1.97
CA THR A 221 6.52 -15.76 -1.86
C THR A 221 7.50 -14.86 -2.61
N ALA A 222 7.15 -14.44 -3.83
CA ALA A 222 7.97 -13.53 -4.63
C ALA A 222 8.12 -12.14 -3.98
N VAL A 223 7.05 -11.59 -3.38
CA VAL A 223 7.07 -10.32 -2.65
C VAL A 223 7.98 -10.41 -1.42
N THR A 224 7.86 -11.47 -0.63
CA THR A 224 8.68 -11.65 0.58
C THR A 224 10.17 -11.78 0.23
N LEU A 225 10.48 -12.54 -0.82
CA LEU A 225 11.85 -12.65 -1.33
C LEU A 225 12.38 -11.30 -1.82
N MET A 226 11.55 -10.53 -2.52
CA MET A 226 11.88 -9.19 -2.97
C MET A 226 12.19 -8.28 -1.78
N GLU A 227 11.36 -8.27 -0.74
CA GLU A 227 11.55 -7.44 0.46
C GLU A 227 12.85 -7.80 1.20
N SER A 228 13.16 -9.10 1.32
CA SER A 228 14.41 -9.58 1.88
C SER A 228 15.63 -9.05 1.10
N ILE A 229 15.61 -9.17 -0.24
CA ILE A 229 16.70 -8.69 -1.10
C ILE A 229 16.81 -7.17 -1.02
N MET A 230 15.68 -6.46 -1.01
CA MET A 230 15.66 -4.99 -0.94
C MET A 230 16.28 -4.47 0.35
N THR A 231 16.18 -5.21 1.45
CA THR A 231 16.80 -4.81 2.73
C THR A 231 18.33 -4.78 2.65
N GLU A 232 18.93 -5.66 1.85
CA GLU A 232 20.39 -5.82 1.77
C GLU A 232 21.01 -5.15 0.52
N ALA A 233 20.30 -5.17 -0.60
CA ALA A 233 20.84 -4.88 -1.92
C ALA A 233 20.19 -3.68 -2.64
N ALA A 234 19.27 -2.95 -2.00
CA ALA A 234 18.57 -1.82 -2.65
C ALA A 234 19.52 -0.69 -3.11
N HIS A 235 20.73 -0.60 -2.55
CA HIS A 235 21.74 0.39 -2.90
C HIS A 235 22.63 -0.02 -4.08
N LEU A 236 22.54 -1.27 -4.54
CA LEU A 236 23.34 -1.78 -5.65
C LEU A 236 22.77 -1.31 -6.99
N ASN A 237 23.60 -1.29 -8.04
CA ASN A 237 23.09 -1.11 -9.40
C ASN A 237 22.44 -2.42 -9.88
N SER A 238 21.53 -2.32 -10.85
CA SER A 238 20.89 -3.51 -11.47
C SER A 238 20.06 -4.39 -10.51
N VAL A 239 19.52 -3.82 -9.43
CA VAL A 239 18.69 -4.53 -8.42
C VAL A 239 17.56 -5.34 -9.07
N GLU A 240 16.91 -4.80 -10.11
CA GLU A 240 15.86 -5.51 -10.86
C GLU A 240 16.33 -6.86 -11.42
N GLN A 241 17.55 -6.91 -11.96
CA GLN A 241 18.12 -8.13 -12.53
C GLN A 241 18.42 -9.16 -11.44
N HIS A 242 18.93 -8.69 -10.29
CA HIS A 242 19.20 -9.54 -9.13
C HIS A 242 17.91 -10.12 -8.54
N ILE A 243 16.88 -9.30 -8.36
CA ILE A 243 15.55 -9.74 -7.89
C ILE A 243 14.94 -10.73 -8.88
N THR A 244 14.97 -10.42 -10.18
CA THR A 244 14.41 -11.29 -11.22
C THR A 244 15.09 -12.65 -11.26
N ALA A 245 16.43 -12.67 -11.14
CA ALA A 245 17.20 -13.92 -11.09
C ALA A 245 16.84 -14.75 -9.85
N ALA A 246 16.77 -14.11 -8.68
CA ALA A 246 16.41 -14.77 -7.44
C ALA A 246 14.98 -15.32 -7.45
N ILE A 247 14.00 -14.55 -7.96
CA ILE A 247 12.62 -15.02 -8.09
C ILE A 247 12.55 -16.24 -9.01
N LYS A 248 13.22 -16.20 -10.17
CA LYS A 248 13.22 -17.33 -11.12
C LYS A 248 13.89 -18.59 -10.59
N SER A 249 14.88 -18.47 -9.70
CA SER A 249 15.56 -19.63 -9.12
C SER A 249 14.84 -20.23 -7.91
N THR A 250 13.95 -19.47 -7.28
CA THR A 250 13.46 -19.76 -5.93
C THR A 250 11.96 -20.00 -5.87
N VAL A 251 11.19 -19.26 -6.67
CA VAL A 251 9.74 -19.35 -6.67
C VAL A 251 9.31 -20.46 -7.61
N ASP A 252 8.49 -21.37 -7.11
CA ASP A 252 7.85 -22.41 -7.91
C ASP A 252 6.67 -21.82 -8.69
N PHE A 253 6.76 -21.89 -10.01
CA PHE A 253 5.75 -21.42 -10.96
C PHE A 253 4.98 -22.59 -11.60
N GLU A 254 5.28 -23.85 -11.24
CA GLU A 254 4.50 -25.03 -11.65
C GLU A 254 3.21 -25.19 -10.83
#